data_AF-A0A8T3WF30-F1
#
_entry.id   AF-A0A8T3WF30-F1
#
_cell.length_a   1.000
_cell.length_b   1.000
_cell.length_c   1.000
_cell.angle_alpha   90.00
_cell.angle_beta   90.00
_cell.angle_gamma   90.00
#
_symmetry.space_group_name_H-M   'P 1'
#
loop_
_entity.id
_entity.type
_entity.pdbx_description
1 polymer ?
#
loop_
_entity_poly.entity_id
_entity_poly.type
_entity_poly.pdbx_seq_one_letter_code
_entity_poly.pdbx_strand_id
1 'polypeptide(L)'
;MGNLPQLFERKKPEFKSLSTPAYLPSIDIEKVPQKNSVFVLGIISLVTLWIYPAFWYMRRSREFVNLGTEKKLGKNLAAFYLAMQVLFILSIIILPFTISENPGSFSQNVTTAQIITLMLVIIFFVISTLSSIALGIKSRGIINEALKNKGEKNISLLFTIIFGSLYIQYEINRIIEDKEKQTPVAPWILLLLILAAIGFGILFFG
;
A
#
# COMPACT_ATOMS: atom_id res chain seq x y z
N MET A 1 -10.87 -34.56 35.41
CA MET A 1 -10.83 -33.30 36.18
C MET A 1 -9.36 -32.90 36.29
N GLY A 2 -8.87 -32.03 35.41
CA GLY A 2 -7.47 -31.63 35.34
C GLY A 2 -7.28 -30.23 35.92
N ASN A 3 -6.41 -30.11 36.92
CA ASN A 3 -6.09 -28.85 37.57
C ASN A 3 -5.44 -27.87 36.58
N LEU A 4 -6.04 -26.69 36.46
CA LEU A 4 -5.45 -25.56 35.72
C LEU A 4 -4.26 -25.00 36.52
N PRO A 5 -3.11 -24.72 35.88
CA PRO A 5 -1.97 -24.09 36.54
C PRO A 5 -2.32 -22.63 36.87
N GLN A 6 -2.06 -22.26 38.13
CA GLN A 6 -2.19 -20.90 38.65
C GLN A 6 -1.29 -19.95 37.84
N LEU A 7 -1.92 -19.17 36.97
CA LEU A 7 -1.30 -18.15 36.14
C LEU A 7 -0.85 -16.97 37.02
N PHE A 8 0.46 -16.88 37.22
CA PHE A 8 1.27 -15.68 37.45
C PHE A 8 0.52 -14.44 37.96
N GLU A 9 0.51 -14.27 39.29
CA GLU A 9 0.34 -12.95 39.89
C GLU A 9 1.43 -12.01 39.36
N ARG A 10 1.06 -11.09 38.46
CA ARG A 10 1.95 -9.99 38.04
C ARG A 10 2.14 -9.06 39.24
N LYS A 11 3.31 -9.14 39.87
CA LYS A 11 3.81 -8.11 40.80
C LYS A 11 3.70 -6.74 40.12
N LYS A 12 2.89 -5.84 40.70
CA LYS A 12 2.83 -4.44 40.27
C LYS A 12 4.23 -3.83 40.48
N PRO A 13 4.84 -3.22 39.45
CA PRO A 13 6.12 -2.53 39.63
C PRO A 13 5.90 -1.35 40.59
N GLU A 14 6.64 -1.34 41.70
CA GLU A 14 6.77 -0.17 42.54
C GLU A 14 7.48 0.93 41.74
N PHE A 15 6.71 1.95 41.36
CA PHE A 15 7.27 3.18 40.82
C PHE A 15 8.01 3.91 41.94
N LYS A 16 9.32 3.72 42.03
CA LYS A 16 10.19 4.65 42.76
C LYS A 16 9.97 6.04 42.16
N SER A 17 9.52 6.98 42.99
CA SER A 17 9.37 8.39 42.63
C SER A 17 10.74 8.90 42.17
N LEU A 18 10.94 8.98 40.86
CA LEU A 18 12.09 9.62 40.27
C LEU A 18 12.04 11.08 40.71
N SER A 19 13.01 11.49 41.51
CA SER A 19 13.28 12.89 41.84
C SER A 19 13.26 13.71 40.55
N THR A 20 12.46 14.76 40.56
CA THR A 20 12.27 15.74 39.49
C THR A 20 13.62 16.07 38.83
N PRO A 21 13.80 15.79 37.53
CA PRO A 21 15.06 16.14 36.87
C PRO A 21 15.23 17.65 36.87
N ALA A 22 16.46 18.06 37.17
CA ALA A 22 16.93 19.43 37.09
C ALA A 22 16.57 20.05 35.73
N TYR A 23 16.20 21.34 35.77
CA TYR A 23 15.91 22.22 34.63
C TYR A 23 16.59 21.76 33.34
N LEU A 24 15.80 21.18 32.43
CA LEU A 24 16.26 20.95 31.06
C LEU A 24 16.44 22.34 30.41
N PRO A 25 17.60 22.64 29.82
CA PRO A 25 17.78 23.87 29.07
C PRO A 25 16.68 23.96 28.00
N SER A 26 16.05 25.12 27.88
CA SER A 26 15.05 25.39 26.86
C SER A 26 15.68 25.11 25.50
N ILE A 27 15.28 23.99 24.88
CA ILE A 27 15.68 23.68 23.52
C ILE A 27 15.06 24.77 22.66
N ASP A 28 15.88 25.65 22.09
CA ASP A 28 15.43 26.68 21.16
C ASP A 28 14.78 26.02 19.94
N ILE A 29 13.45 25.94 19.93
CA ILE A 29 12.63 25.36 18.86
C ILE A 29 12.64 26.26 17.60
N GLU A 30 13.33 27.40 17.65
CA GLU A 30 13.24 28.48 16.66
C GLU A 30 13.93 28.18 15.31
N LYS A 31 14.60 27.03 15.16
CA LYS A 31 15.26 26.61 13.90
C LYS A 31 14.76 25.28 13.33
N VAL A 32 13.50 24.91 13.54
CA VAL A 32 12.92 23.76 12.81
C VAL A 32 12.35 24.25 11.47
N PRO A 33 12.91 23.86 10.30
CA PRO A 33 12.35 24.21 9.00
C PRO A 33 11.00 23.49 8.79
N GLN A 34 9.89 24.15 9.17
CA GLN A 34 8.57 23.52 9.25
C GLN A 34 7.92 23.17 7.90
N LYS A 35 8.18 23.93 6.82
CA LYS A 35 7.40 23.78 5.57
C LYS A 35 7.90 22.68 4.64
N ASN A 36 9.22 22.53 4.50
CA ASN A 36 9.79 21.52 3.58
C ASN A 36 9.65 20.09 4.12
N SER A 37 9.54 19.92 5.45
CA SER A 37 9.43 18.60 6.06
C SER A 37 8.09 17.91 5.78
N VAL A 38 6.98 18.67 5.68
CA VAL A 38 5.64 18.09 5.47
C VAL A 38 5.49 17.55 4.04
N PHE A 39 5.97 18.30 3.05
CA PHE A 39 5.87 17.90 1.64
C PHE A 39 6.70 16.64 1.34
N VAL A 40 7.93 16.57 1.83
CA VAL A 40 8.79 15.38 1.70
C VAL A 40 8.14 14.16 2.34
N LEU A 41 7.54 14.33 3.52
CA LEU A 41 6.84 13.25 4.23
C LEU A 41 5.63 12.76 3.43
N GLY A 42 4.87 13.67 2.80
CA GLY A 42 3.78 13.31 1.88
C GLY A 42 4.25 12.48 0.69
N ILE A 43 5.36 12.86 0.05
CA ILE A 43 5.96 12.08 -1.06
C ILE A 43 6.37 10.69 -0.59
N ILE A 44 7.08 10.59 0.53
CA ILE A 44 7.52 9.30 1.09
C ILE A 44 6.32 8.42 1.41
N SER A 45 5.25 8.98 1.98
CA SER A 45 4.01 8.24 2.23
C SER A 45 3.37 7.72 0.94
N LEU A 46 3.33 8.54 -0.12
CA LEU A 46 2.77 8.13 -1.41
C LEU A 46 3.58 7.00 -2.07
N VAL A 47 4.91 7.11 -2.06
CA VAL A 47 5.80 6.05 -2.55
C VAL A 47 5.62 4.77 -1.74
N THR A 48 5.51 4.88 -0.42
CA THR A 48 5.31 3.74 0.48
C THR A 48 3.97 3.05 0.21
N LEU A 49 2.89 3.81 0.07
CA LEU A 49 1.56 3.29 -0.27
C LEU A 49 1.56 2.56 -1.61
N TRP A 50 2.35 3.04 -2.57
CA TRP A 50 2.37 2.46 -3.92
C TRP A 50 3.20 1.17 -4.01
N ILE A 51 4.31 1.08 -3.29
CA ILE A 51 5.18 -0.12 -3.28
C ILE A 51 4.69 -1.21 -2.33
N TYR A 52 3.96 -0.82 -1.26
CA TYR A 52 3.47 -1.74 -0.24
C TYR A 52 2.68 -2.94 -0.80
N PRO A 53 1.74 -2.78 -1.75
CA PRO A 53 1.04 -3.91 -2.37
C PRO A 53 1.97 -4.97 -2.96
N ALA A 54 3.07 -4.58 -3.60
CA ALA A 54 4.02 -5.52 -4.19
C ALA A 54 4.72 -6.36 -3.13
N PHE A 55 5.20 -5.71 -2.06
CA PHE A 55 5.77 -6.39 -0.90
C PHE A 55 4.78 -7.31 -0.20
N TRP A 56 3.54 -6.84 -0.05
CA TRP A 56 2.47 -7.62 0.56
C TRP A 56 2.22 -8.92 -0.20
N TYR A 57 2.09 -8.88 -1.54
CA TYR A 57 1.91 -10.07 -2.37
C TYR A 57 3.08 -11.06 -2.26
N MET A 58 4.32 -10.56 -2.26
CA MET A 58 5.49 -11.43 -2.08
C MET A 58 5.49 -12.13 -0.73
N ARG A 59 5.22 -11.40 0.36
CA ARG A 59 5.20 -11.97 1.71
C ARG A 59 4.09 -13.00 1.87
N ARG A 60 2.91 -12.71 1.31
CA ARG A 60 1.69 -13.51 1.43
C ARG A 60 1.60 -14.65 0.43
N SER A 61 2.55 -14.79 -0.50
CA SER A 61 2.53 -15.86 -1.51
C SER A 61 2.45 -17.26 -0.92
N ARG A 62 3.00 -17.47 0.29
CA ARG A 62 2.95 -18.76 1.01
C ARG A 62 1.53 -19.07 1.51
N GLU A 63 0.81 -18.06 1.97
CA GLU A 63 -0.55 -18.25 2.48
C GLU A 63 -1.51 -18.60 1.35
N PHE A 64 -1.34 -18.00 0.16
CA PHE A 64 -2.09 -18.42 -1.03
C PHE A 64 -1.86 -19.90 -1.37
N VAL A 65 -0.66 -20.44 -1.14
CA VAL A 65 -0.38 -21.88 -1.37
C VAL A 65 -1.07 -22.75 -0.33
N ASN A 66 -1.23 -22.25 0.90
CA ASN A 66 -1.89 -22.97 1.99
C ASN A 66 -3.42 -23.01 1.86
N LEU A 67 -4.02 -22.27 0.93
CA LEU A 67 -5.47 -22.29 0.68
C LEU A 67 -5.95 -23.58 -0.01
N GLY A 68 -5.05 -24.49 -0.40
CA GLY A 68 -5.42 -25.78 -0.97
C GLY A 68 -6.05 -25.69 -2.37
N THR A 69 -5.76 -24.61 -3.11
CA THR A 69 -6.27 -24.38 -4.47
C THR A 69 -5.30 -24.93 -5.52
N GLU A 70 -5.82 -25.36 -6.67
CA GLU A 70 -5.05 -25.74 -7.85
C GLU A 70 -4.28 -24.54 -8.40
N LYS A 71 -4.90 -23.37 -8.40
CA LYS A 71 -4.27 -22.12 -8.82
C LYS A 71 -3.30 -21.63 -7.75
N LYS A 72 -2.09 -21.27 -8.17
CA LYS A 72 -1.04 -20.71 -7.30
C LYS A 72 -0.62 -19.33 -7.75
N LEU A 73 -0.36 -18.45 -6.79
CA LEU A 73 0.25 -17.16 -7.07
C LEU A 73 1.73 -17.39 -7.43
N GLY A 74 2.08 -17.13 -8.69
CA GLY A 74 3.46 -17.30 -9.15
C GLY A 74 4.35 -16.23 -8.53
N LYS A 75 5.42 -16.64 -7.82
CA LYS A 75 6.40 -15.72 -7.21
C LYS A 75 6.98 -14.74 -8.24
N ASN A 76 7.20 -15.22 -9.46
CA ASN A 76 7.73 -14.43 -10.56
C ASN A 76 6.83 -13.24 -10.93
N LEU A 77 5.50 -13.39 -10.81
CA LEU A 77 4.57 -12.30 -11.12
C LEU A 77 4.64 -11.19 -10.06
N ALA A 78 4.71 -11.56 -8.78
CA ALA A 78 4.87 -10.59 -7.69
C ALA A 78 6.24 -9.90 -7.76
N ALA A 79 7.31 -10.65 -8.05
CA ALA A 79 8.66 -10.12 -8.23
C ALA A 79 8.75 -9.18 -9.46
N PHE A 80 8.13 -9.56 -10.58
CA PHE A 80 8.04 -8.72 -11.78
C PHE A 80 7.31 -7.41 -11.48
N TYR A 81 6.17 -7.48 -10.79
CA TYR A 81 5.44 -6.28 -10.38
C TYR A 81 6.28 -5.36 -9.48
N LEU A 82 7.00 -5.91 -8.50
CA LEU A 82 7.91 -5.14 -7.66
C LEU A 82 9.01 -4.48 -8.50
N ALA A 83 9.64 -5.22 -9.41
CA ALA A 83 10.69 -4.70 -10.27
C ALA A 83 10.19 -3.52 -11.13
N MET A 84 8.98 -3.63 -11.70
CA MET A 84 8.36 -2.54 -12.45
C MET A 84 8.09 -1.31 -11.59
N GLN A 85 7.66 -1.49 -10.33
CA GLN A 85 7.48 -0.38 -9.39
C GLN A 85 8.80 0.33 -9.05
N VAL A 86 9.87 -0.43 -8.84
CA VAL A 86 11.20 0.14 -8.58
C VAL A 86 11.70 0.92 -9.80
N LEU A 87 11.59 0.35 -11.01
CA LEU A 87 11.97 1.05 -12.25
C LEU A 87 11.15 2.31 -12.47
N PHE A 88 9.85 2.26 -12.20
CA PHE A 88 8.99 3.43 -12.26
C PHE A 88 9.42 4.53 -11.26
N ILE A 89 9.68 4.19 -10.00
CA ILE A 89 10.16 5.16 -9.00
C ILE A 89 11.50 5.75 -9.42
N LEU A 90 12.45 4.92 -9.87
CA LEU A 90 13.74 5.40 -10.37
C LEU A 90 13.56 6.37 -11.55
N SER A 91 12.64 6.09 -12.48
CA SER A 91 12.37 6.99 -13.61
C SER A 91 11.81 8.35 -13.16
N ILE A 92 10.97 8.39 -12.11
CA ILE A 92 10.51 9.66 -11.51
C ILE A 92 11.66 10.39 -10.84
N ILE A 93 12.53 9.69 -10.11
CA ILE A 93 13.67 10.32 -9.42
C ILE A 93 14.64 10.94 -10.44
N ILE A 94 14.84 10.30 -11.58
CA ILE A 94 15.74 10.78 -12.65
C ILE A 94 15.15 12.00 -13.38
N LEU A 95 13.83 12.08 -13.53
CA LEU A 95 13.15 13.11 -14.32
C LEU A 95 13.57 14.57 -13.95
N PRO A 96 13.61 15.01 -12.69
CA PRO A 96 14.08 16.35 -12.31
C PRO A 96 15.51 16.66 -12.75
N PHE A 97 16.41 15.67 -12.72
CA PHE A 97 17.80 15.88 -13.15
C PHE A 97 17.88 16.21 -14.65
N THR A 98 17.01 15.60 -15.46
CA THR A 98 16.92 15.92 -16.90
C THR A 98 16.27 17.29 -17.20
N ILE A 99 15.53 17.84 -16.24
CA ILE A 99 14.86 19.15 -16.37
C ILE A 99 15.80 20.27 -15.88
N SER A 100 16.57 20.01 -14.82
CA SER A 100 17.43 20.99 -14.15
C SER A 100 18.62 21.46 -14.99
N GLU A 101 19.02 20.74 -16.05
CA GLU A 101 20.15 21.13 -16.90
C GLU A 101 19.86 22.35 -17.79
N ASN A 102 18.59 22.76 -17.98
CA ASN A 102 18.22 23.92 -18.80
C ASN A 102 17.20 24.85 -18.11
N PRO A 103 17.56 25.51 -16.99
CA PRO A 103 16.62 26.33 -16.21
C PRO A 103 16.21 27.64 -16.90
N GLY A 104 16.83 28.01 -18.04
CA GLY A 104 16.68 29.32 -18.68
C GLY A 104 15.74 29.39 -19.90
N SER A 105 15.23 28.27 -20.41
CA SER A 105 14.47 28.24 -21.67
C SER A 105 13.18 27.42 -21.55
N PHE A 106 12.25 27.89 -20.71
CA PHE A 106 10.87 27.36 -20.70
C PHE A 106 10.18 27.50 -22.07
N SER A 107 10.67 28.37 -22.95
CA SER A 107 10.25 28.45 -24.34
C SER A 107 11.26 27.76 -25.27
N GLN A 108 10.94 26.51 -25.63
CA GLN A 108 10.99 25.95 -27.00
C GLN A 108 11.80 24.68 -27.28
N ASN A 109 12.74 24.23 -26.45
CA ASN A 109 13.51 23.02 -26.80
C ASN A 109 13.42 21.94 -25.72
N VAL A 110 12.35 21.14 -25.76
CA VAL A 110 12.29 19.87 -25.03
C VAL A 110 13.41 18.98 -25.58
N THR A 111 14.36 18.58 -24.73
CA THR A 111 15.49 17.77 -25.19
C THR A 111 15.04 16.33 -25.49
N THR A 112 15.73 15.65 -26.41
CA THR A 112 15.45 14.23 -26.69
C THR A 112 15.54 13.38 -25.42
N ALA A 113 16.45 13.71 -24.50
CA ALA A 113 16.59 13.03 -23.21
C ALA A 113 15.35 13.20 -22.31
N GLN A 114 14.74 14.39 -22.27
CA GLN A 114 13.50 14.65 -21.54
C GLN A 114 12.33 13.85 -22.12
N ILE A 115 12.21 13.79 -23.46
CA ILE A 115 11.18 12.99 -24.15
C ILE A 115 11.34 11.50 -23.83
N ILE A 116 12.56 10.97 -23.94
CA ILE A 116 12.86 9.57 -23.63
C ILE A 116 12.52 9.25 -22.17
N THR A 117 12.93 10.11 -21.23
CA THR A 117 12.66 9.90 -19.80
C THR A 117 11.17 9.92 -19.51
N LEU A 118 10.42 10.87 -20.09
CA LEU A 118 8.97 10.93 -19.96
C LEU A 118 8.28 9.69 -20.55
N MET A 119 8.74 9.22 -21.72
CA MET A 119 8.22 7.99 -22.32
C MET A 119 8.48 6.76 -21.43
N LEU A 120 9.67 6.65 -20.83
CA LEU A 120 9.97 5.57 -19.89
C LEU A 120 9.08 5.61 -18.65
N VAL A 121 8.84 6.80 -18.08
CA VAL A 121 7.90 6.97 -16.95
C VAL A 121 6.50 6.46 -17.32
N ILE A 122 6.00 6.85 -18.50
CA ILE A 122 4.68 6.42 -18.99
C ILE A 122 4.64 4.90 -19.21
N ILE A 123 5.66 4.32 -19.85
CA ILE A 123 5.75 2.88 -20.11
C ILE A 123 5.77 2.10 -18.80
N PHE A 124 6.62 2.47 -17.84
CA PHE A 124 6.69 1.78 -16.56
C PHE A 124 5.40 1.95 -15.75
N PHE A 125 4.75 3.12 -15.81
CA PHE A 125 3.45 3.33 -15.19
C PHE A 125 2.38 2.38 -15.75
N VAL A 126 2.29 2.27 -17.07
CA VAL A 126 1.32 1.40 -17.75
C VAL A 126 1.58 -0.06 -17.43
N ILE A 127 2.83 -0.53 -17.55
CA ILE A 127 3.20 -1.92 -17.26
C ILE A 127 2.95 -2.25 -15.78
N SER A 128 3.29 -1.34 -14.87
CA SER A 128 3.04 -1.49 -13.43
C SER A 128 1.54 -1.61 -13.13
N THR A 129 0.72 -0.76 -13.76
CA THR A 129 -0.74 -0.78 -13.63
C THR A 129 -1.35 -2.08 -14.14
N LEU A 130 -0.95 -2.53 -15.34
CA LEU A 130 -1.41 -3.80 -15.92
C LEU A 130 -0.99 -5.00 -15.05
N SER A 131 0.24 -4.97 -14.51
CA SER A 131 0.74 -6.02 -13.61
C SER A 131 -0.05 -6.08 -12.30
N SER A 132 -0.41 -4.93 -11.74
CA SER A 132 -1.27 -4.83 -10.55
C SER A 132 -2.66 -5.42 -10.80
N ILE A 133 -3.29 -5.09 -11.93
CA ILE A 133 -4.59 -5.64 -12.34
C ILE A 133 -4.48 -7.17 -12.51
N ALA A 134 -3.45 -7.65 -13.21
CA ALA A 134 -3.22 -9.07 -13.42
C ALA A 134 -3.04 -9.83 -12.10
N LEU A 135 -2.28 -9.27 -11.14
CA LEU A 135 -2.14 -9.81 -9.79
C LEU A 135 -3.48 -9.85 -9.05
N GLY A 136 -4.27 -8.77 -9.13
CA GLY A 136 -5.60 -8.70 -8.52
C GLY A 136 -6.54 -9.78 -9.05
N ILE A 137 -6.65 -9.92 -10.38
CA ILE A 137 -7.48 -10.94 -11.03
C ILE A 137 -7.01 -12.36 -10.67
N LYS A 138 -5.70 -12.62 -10.72
CA LYS A 138 -5.15 -13.93 -10.38
C LYS A 138 -5.40 -14.29 -8.92
N SER A 139 -5.19 -13.35 -8.01
CA SER A 139 -5.44 -13.53 -6.57
C SER A 139 -6.93 -13.77 -6.29
N ARG A 140 -7.81 -13.03 -6.97
CA ARG A 140 -9.27 -13.28 -6.95
C ARG A 140 -9.60 -14.70 -7.41
N GLY A 141 -8.98 -15.17 -8.48
CA GLY A 141 -9.18 -16.52 -8.98
C GLY A 141 -8.87 -17.59 -7.93
N ILE A 142 -7.78 -17.40 -7.18
CA ILE A 142 -7.38 -18.29 -6.08
C ILE A 142 -8.40 -18.21 -4.92
N ILE A 143 -8.76 -17.00 -4.51
CA ILE A 143 -9.71 -16.78 -3.41
C ILE A 143 -11.08 -17.40 -3.71
N ASN A 144 -11.61 -17.20 -4.92
CA ASN A 144 -12.90 -17.75 -5.31
C ASN A 144 -12.89 -19.28 -5.33
N GLU A 145 -11.78 -19.88 -5.72
CA GLU A 145 -11.62 -21.33 -5.67
C GLU A 145 -11.62 -21.83 -4.21
N ALA A 146 -10.89 -21.14 -3.32
CA ALA A 146 -10.89 -21.45 -1.89
C ALA A 146 -12.29 -21.30 -1.25
N LEU A 147 -13.03 -20.23 -1.57
CA LEU A 147 -14.39 -20.01 -1.09
C LEU A 147 -15.36 -21.05 -1.65
N LYS A 148 -15.24 -21.42 -2.93
CA LYS A 148 -16.05 -22.47 -3.55
C LYS A 148 -15.86 -23.82 -2.83
N ASN A 149 -14.62 -24.15 -2.46
CA ASN A 149 -14.32 -25.37 -1.70
C ASN A 149 -14.94 -25.37 -0.29
N LYS A 150 -15.18 -24.19 0.28
CA LYS A 150 -15.88 -24.00 1.56
C LYS A 150 -17.39 -23.82 1.43
N GLY A 151 -17.95 -23.79 0.21
CA GLY A 151 -19.37 -23.55 -0.03
C GLY A 151 -19.80 -22.08 0.15
N GLU A 152 -18.85 -21.14 0.16
CA GLU A 152 -19.08 -19.71 0.39
C GLU A 152 -19.22 -18.93 -0.92
N LYS A 153 -19.75 -17.70 -0.85
CA LYS A 153 -20.03 -16.86 -2.01
C LYS A 153 -18.75 -16.27 -2.63
N ASN A 154 -18.67 -16.28 -3.96
CA ASN A 154 -17.57 -15.68 -4.73
C ASN A 154 -17.43 -14.16 -4.49
N ILE A 155 -16.19 -13.68 -4.54
CA ILE A 155 -15.85 -12.25 -4.49
C ILE A 155 -16.13 -11.53 -5.81
N SER A 156 -16.54 -10.26 -5.69
CA SER A 156 -16.90 -9.42 -6.83
C SER A 156 -15.69 -9.03 -7.68
N LEU A 157 -15.83 -9.17 -9.00
CA LEU A 157 -14.83 -8.68 -9.95
C LEU A 157 -14.73 -7.15 -9.92
N LEU A 158 -15.88 -6.47 -9.82
CA LEU A 158 -15.95 -5.01 -9.84
C LEU A 158 -15.13 -4.41 -8.67
N PHE A 159 -15.33 -4.93 -7.46
CA PHE A 159 -14.57 -4.48 -6.29
C PHE A 159 -13.07 -4.81 -6.39
N THR A 160 -12.72 -5.92 -7.05
CA THR A 160 -11.31 -6.26 -7.32
C THR A 160 -10.67 -5.27 -8.29
N ILE A 161 -11.41 -4.76 -9.28
CA ILE A 161 -10.89 -3.79 -10.25
C ILE A 161 -10.79 -2.39 -9.61
N ILE A 162 -11.83 -1.95 -8.91
CA ILE A 162 -11.88 -0.60 -8.32
C ILE A 162 -10.90 -0.46 -7.15
N PHE A 163 -10.88 -1.42 -6.23
CA PHE A 163 -10.07 -1.35 -5.01
C PHE A 163 -8.77 -2.14 -5.09
N GLY A 164 -8.56 -2.89 -6.19
CA GLY A 164 -7.30 -3.55 -6.49
C GLY A 164 -6.81 -4.46 -5.35
N SER A 165 -5.56 -4.21 -4.95
CA SER A 165 -4.90 -4.98 -3.91
C SER A 165 -5.60 -4.87 -2.55
N LEU A 166 -6.09 -3.68 -2.15
CA LEU A 166 -6.69 -3.47 -0.82
C LEU A 166 -7.87 -4.39 -0.56
N TYR A 167 -8.74 -4.56 -1.55
CA TYR A 167 -9.88 -5.47 -1.44
C TYR A 167 -9.42 -6.93 -1.31
N ILE A 168 -8.41 -7.33 -2.08
CA ILE A 168 -7.82 -8.68 -1.97
C ILE A 168 -7.16 -8.90 -0.61
N GLN A 169 -6.48 -7.89 -0.03
CA GLN A 169 -5.90 -8.02 1.32
C GLN A 169 -6.98 -8.25 2.38
N TYR A 170 -8.06 -7.49 2.29
CA TYR A 170 -9.22 -7.65 3.18
C TYR A 170 -9.84 -9.05 3.06
N GLU A 171 -10.12 -9.50 1.84
CA GLU A 171 -10.75 -10.82 1.61
C GLU A 171 -9.87 -11.97 2.09
N ILE A 172 -8.55 -11.92 1.86
CA ILE A 172 -7.63 -12.95 2.36
C ILE A 172 -7.57 -12.98 3.88
N ASN A 173 -7.47 -11.81 4.51
CA ASN A 173 -7.48 -11.77 5.97
C ASN A 173 -8.81 -12.31 6.53
N ARG A 174 -9.94 -12.03 5.87
CA ARG A 174 -11.25 -12.59 6.27
C ARG A 174 -11.27 -14.13 6.18
N ILE A 175 -10.71 -14.69 5.11
CA ILE A 175 -10.65 -16.15 4.88
C ILE A 175 -9.71 -16.84 5.87
N ILE A 176 -8.56 -16.22 6.18
CA ILE A 176 -7.60 -16.77 7.14
C ILE A 176 -8.15 -16.72 8.57
N GLU A 177 -8.94 -15.71 8.92
CA GLU A 177 -9.55 -15.56 10.24
C GLU A 177 -10.91 -16.29 10.39
N ASP A 178 -11.31 -17.10 9.39
CA ASP A 178 -12.60 -17.82 9.36
C ASP A 178 -13.84 -16.90 9.57
N LYS A 179 -13.74 -15.63 9.16
CA LYS A 179 -14.81 -14.63 9.28
C LYS A 179 -15.69 -14.54 8.03
N GLU A 180 -15.78 -15.63 7.26
CA GLU A 180 -16.41 -15.67 5.93
C GLU A 180 -17.92 -15.40 5.98
N LYS A 181 -18.59 -15.80 7.07
CA LYS A 181 -20.02 -15.59 7.28
C LYS A 181 -20.41 -14.14 7.56
N GLN A 182 -19.44 -13.26 7.85
CA GLN A 182 -19.72 -11.84 8.05
C GLN A 182 -19.87 -11.15 6.70
N THR A 183 -20.91 -10.33 6.55
CA THR A 183 -21.13 -9.58 5.32
C THR A 183 -19.95 -8.63 5.07
N PRO A 184 -19.41 -8.56 3.84
CA PRO A 184 -18.31 -7.66 3.52
C PRO A 184 -18.79 -6.20 3.48
N VAL A 185 -18.73 -5.51 4.62
CA VAL A 185 -19.10 -4.08 4.71
C VAL A 185 -17.95 -3.15 4.28
N ALA A 186 -16.70 -3.60 4.42
CA ALA A 186 -15.51 -2.78 4.15
C ALA A 186 -15.45 -2.16 2.73
N PRO A 187 -15.78 -2.86 1.63
CA PRO A 187 -15.76 -2.26 0.29
C PRO A 187 -16.75 -1.11 0.13
N TRP A 188 -17.91 -1.18 0.80
CA TRP A 188 -18.93 -0.14 0.74
C TRP A 188 -18.50 1.11 1.49
N ILE A 189 -17.89 0.95 2.67
CA ILE A 189 -17.32 2.06 3.43
C ILE A 189 -16.22 2.75 2.61
N LEU A 190 -15.34 1.96 1.98
CA LEU A 190 -14.28 2.51 1.14
C LEU A 190 -14.83 3.26 -0.08
N LEU A 191 -15.87 2.73 -0.72
CA LEU A 191 -16.56 3.42 -1.83
C LEU A 191 -17.12 4.78 -1.38
N LEU A 192 -17.80 4.79 -0.23
CA LEU A 192 -18.39 6.00 0.33
C LEU A 192 -17.32 7.06 0.66
N LEU A 193 -16.17 6.64 1.22
CA LEU A 193 -15.05 7.55 1.50
C LEU A 193 -14.46 8.14 0.22
N ILE A 194 -14.31 7.35 -0.85
CA ILE A 194 -13.82 7.85 -2.14
C ILE A 194 -14.81 8.86 -2.73
N LEU A 195 -16.10 8.56 -2.72
CA LEU A 195 -17.14 9.47 -3.21
C LEU A 195 -17.18 10.77 -2.41
N ALA A 196 -17.04 10.70 -1.08
CA ALA A 196 -16.96 11.86 -0.21
C ALA A 196 -15.71 12.72 -0.51
N ALA A 197 -14.55 12.09 -0.72
CA ALA A 197 -13.32 12.80 -1.08
C ALA A 197 -13.42 13.50 -2.44
N ILE A 198 -14.03 12.85 -3.44
CA ILE A 198 -14.28 13.46 -4.75
C ILE A 198 -15.25 14.64 -4.62
N GLY A 199 -16.36 14.46 -3.90
CA GLY A 199 -17.33 15.53 -3.66
C GLY A 199 -16.71 16.74 -2.95
N PHE A 200 -15.88 16.50 -1.94
CA PHE A 200 -15.11 17.55 -1.28
C PHE A 200 -14.16 18.25 -2.26
N GLY A 201 -13.43 17.51 -3.10
CA GLY A 201 -12.55 18.08 -4.12
C GLY A 201 -13.30 19.01 -5.09
N ILE A 202 -14.47 18.59 -5.57
CA ILE A 202 -15.31 19.40 -6.47
C ILE A 202 -15.80 20.67 -5.76
N LEU A 203 -16.26 20.57 -4.51
CA LEU A 203 -16.81 21.72 -3.78
C LEU A 203 -15.79 22.81 -3.44
N PHE A 204 -14.53 22.44 -3.22
CA PHE A 204 -13.49 23.39 -2.79
C PHE A 204 -12.62 23.91 -3.95
N PHE A 205 -12.54 23.18 -5.07
CA PHE A 205 -11.65 23.50 -6.18
C PHE A 205 -12.35 23.69 -7.54
N GLY A 206 -13.65 23.43 -7.66
CA GLY A 206 -14.45 23.63 -8.87
C GLY A 206 -15.26 24.92 -8.82
#